data_AF-E4KYQ9-F1
#
_entry.id   AF-E4KYQ9-F1
#
_cell.length_a   1.000
_cell.length_b   1.000
_cell.length_c   1.000
_cell.angle_alpha   90.00
_cell.angle_beta   90.00
_cell.angle_gamma   90.00
#
_symmetry.space_group_name_H-M   'P 1'
#
loop_
_entity.id
_entity.type
_entity.pdbx_description
1 polymer ?
#
loop_
_entity_poly.entity_id
_entity_poly.type
_entity_poly.pdbx_seq_one_letter_code
_entity_poly.pdbx_strand_id
1 'polypeptide(L)'
;MIKFDLLLFSSKKGAGSSKNGRDSNSKRLGVKRGDGQFVLAGNIIVRQRGTKIHPGENVMRGSDDTLFATADGILRFTTKGKGGKKFANVYQEEKVELA
;
A
#
# COMPACT_ATOMS: atom_id res chain seq x y z
N MET A 1 -15.73 74.17 10.66
CA MET A 1 -14.38 73.67 10.29
C MET A 1 -13.84 72.98 11.54
N ILE A 2 -13.64 71.67 11.67
CA ILE A 2 -13.49 70.53 10.74
C ILE A 2 -14.21 69.33 11.38
N LYS A 3 -15.11 68.66 10.64
CA LYS A 3 -15.62 67.32 11.00
C LYS A 3 -14.57 66.31 10.56
N PHE A 4 -13.97 65.58 11.48
CA PHE A 4 -13.09 64.45 11.15
C PHE A 4 -13.97 63.27 10.71
N ASP A 5 -14.20 63.15 9.41
CA ASP A 5 -14.70 61.90 8.80
C ASP A 5 -13.55 60.87 8.80
N LEU A 6 -13.26 60.32 9.98
CA LEU A 6 -12.46 59.11 10.09
C LEU A 6 -13.37 57.91 9.85
N LEU A 7 -13.72 57.71 8.58
CA LEU A 7 -14.39 56.50 8.11
C LEU A 7 -13.35 55.37 8.02
N LEU A 8 -12.89 54.86 9.18
CA LEU A 8 -12.09 53.63 9.22
C LEU A 8 -12.99 52.41 9.01
N PHE A 9 -13.21 52.04 7.75
CA PHE A 9 -13.64 50.68 7.40
C PHE A 9 -12.56 49.97 6.60
N SER A 10 -11.63 49.36 7.33
CA SER A 10 -11.10 48.05 6.90
C SER A 10 -11.49 47.04 7.97
N SER A 11 -12.74 46.57 7.93
CA SER A 11 -13.23 45.58 8.88
C SER A 11 -13.02 44.18 8.33
N LYS A 12 -11.82 43.66 8.60
CA LYS A 12 -11.34 42.28 8.45
C LYS A 12 -11.10 41.77 7.03
N LYS A 13 -9.86 41.28 6.84
CA LYS A 13 -9.42 40.46 5.70
C LYS A 13 -10.47 39.40 5.40
N GLY A 14 -10.88 39.29 4.14
CA GLY A 14 -11.73 38.20 3.66
C GLY A 14 -11.13 36.87 4.10
N ALA A 15 -11.73 36.26 5.11
CA ALA A 15 -11.32 34.95 5.60
C ALA A 15 -11.90 33.92 4.63
N GLY A 16 -11.05 33.42 3.72
CA GLY A 16 -11.38 32.23 2.94
C GLY A 16 -11.61 31.07 3.90
N SER A 17 -12.85 30.58 3.99
CA SER A 17 -13.17 29.35 4.71
C SER A 17 -12.68 28.17 3.88
N SER A 18 -11.47 27.67 4.15
CA SER A 18 -11.08 26.33 3.67
C SER A 18 -11.73 25.29 4.58
N LYS A 19 -12.88 24.75 4.18
CA LYS A 19 -13.45 23.54 4.80
C LYS A 19 -12.92 22.29 4.09
N ASN A 20 -11.59 22.14 4.02
CA ASN A 20 -10.97 20.94 3.49
C ASN A 20 -10.49 20.06 4.65
N GLY A 21 -11.46 19.34 5.25
CA GLY A 21 -11.24 18.37 6.34
C GLY A 21 -11.83 17.00 6.03
N ARG A 22 -11.84 16.60 4.75
CA ARG A 22 -12.33 15.28 4.34
C ARG A 22 -11.15 14.34 4.24
N ASP A 23 -11.09 13.37 5.13
CA ASP A 23 -10.22 12.21 5.00
C ASP A 23 -11.05 10.93 5.03
N SER A 24 -10.55 9.89 4.39
CA SER A 24 -11.18 8.57 4.32
C SER A 24 -10.56 7.62 5.33
N ASN A 25 -11.34 6.64 5.81
CA ASN A 25 -10.81 5.63 6.72
C ASN A 25 -9.61 4.89 6.12
N SER A 26 -8.59 4.63 6.96
CA SER A 26 -7.40 3.90 6.54
C SER A 26 -7.73 2.50 6.02
N LYS A 27 -7.20 2.14 4.86
CA LYS A 27 -7.51 0.86 4.17
C LYS A 27 -6.53 -0.26 4.49
N ARG A 28 -5.55 -0.01 5.37
CA ARG A 28 -4.53 -0.97 5.83
C ARG A 28 -3.82 -1.73 4.69
N LEU A 29 -3.55 -1.04 3.58
CA LEU A 29 -2.79 -1.57 2.45
C LEU A 29 -1.33 -1.84 2.85
N GLY A 30 -0.60 -2.57 2.01
CA GLY A 30 0.81 -2.88 2.18
C GLY A 30 1.10 -4.37 2.35
N VAL A 31 2.37 -4.65 2.62
CA VAL A 31 2.93 -5.99 2.81
C VAL A 31 2.47 -6.57 4.15
N LYS A 32 2.10 -7.85 4.15
CA LYS A 32 1.64 -8.62 5.31
C LYS A 32 2.59 -9.75 5.71
N ARG A 33 3.41 -10.22 4.75
CA ARG A 33 4.47 -11.20 4.96
C ARG A 33 5.76 -10.69 4.34
N GLY A 34 6.84 -10.77 5.12
CA GLY A 34 8.16 -10.29 4.73
C GLY A 34 8.92 -11.29 3.86
N ASP A 35 9.99 -10.83 3.24
CA ASP A 35 10.91 -11.71 2.52
C ASP A 35 11.54 -12.74 3.46
N GLY A 36 11.65 -14.00 3.03
CA GLY A 36 12.22 -15.09 3.81
C GLY A 36 11.29 -15.69 4.87
N GLN A 37 10.04 -15.21 4.99
CA GLN A 37 9.08 -15.81 5.90
C GLN A 37 8.43 -17.06 5.31
N PHE A 38 8.25 -18.06 6.16
CA PHE A 38 7.39 -19.20 5.84
C PHE A 38 5.92 -18.77 5.79
N VAL A 39 5.23 -19.12 4.72
CA VAL A 39 3.82 -18.84 4.49
C VAL A 39 3.08 -20.13 4.20
N LEU A 40 1.87 -20.23 4.74
CA LEU A 40 0.93 -21.28 4.39
C LEU A 40 0.13 -20.89 3.13
N ALA A 41 -0.40 -21.89 2.44
CA ALA A 41 -1.37 -21.72 1.37
C ALA A 41 -2.58 -20.92 1.87
N GLY A 42 -3.05 -19.99 1.04
CA GLY A 42 -4.14 -19.06 1.35
C GLY A 42 -3.72 -17.81 2.13
N ASN A 43 -2.49 -17.74 2.65
CA ASN A 43 -2.04 -16.53 3.37
C ASN A 43 -1.93 -15.32 2.43
N ILE A 44 -2.38 -14.18 2.92
CA ILE A 44 -2.23 -12.89 2.23
C ILE A 44 -0.77 -12.43 2.35
N ILE A 45 -0.16 -12.14 1.21
CA ILE A 45 1.22 -11.63 1.11
C ILE A 45 1.23 -10.10 1.09
N VAL A 46 0.46 -9.49 0.18
CA VAL A 46 0.37 -8.03 0.01
C VAL A 46 -1.06 -7.62 -0.33
N ARG A 47 -1.56 -6.58 0.32
CA ARG A 47 -2.77 -5.85 -0.12
C ARG A 47 -2.35 -4.59 -0.86
N GLN A 48 -2.75 -4.45 -2.12
CA GLN A 48 -2.33 -3.32 -2.96
C GLN A 48 -3.51 -2.71 -3.73
N ARG A 49 -3.22 -1.63 -4.46
CA ARG A 49 -4.12 -1.00 -5.42
C ARG A 49 -3.37 -0.96 -6.75
N GLY A 50 -3.88 -1.65 -7.75
CA GLY A 50 -3.11 -2.02 -8.93
C GLY A 50 -2.00 -3.01 -8.59
N THR A 51 -1.24 -3.40 -9.60
CA THR A 51 -0.11 -4.34 -9.47
C THR A 51 1.22 -3.60 -9.32
N LYS A 52 1.58 -3.24 -8.08
CA LYS A 52 2.95 -2.76 -7.76
C LYS A 52 3.91 -3.94 -7.67
N ILE A 53 3.44 -5.02 -7.06
CA ILE A 53 4.08 -6.33 -7.06
C ILE A 53 3.22 -7.25 -7.91
N HIS A 54 3.86 -7.97 -8.81
CA HIS A 54 3.23 -8.93 -9.68
C HIS A 54 3.18 -10.32 -9.04
N PRO A 55 2.16 -11.12 -9.34
CA PRO A 55 2.16 -12.53 -8.96
C PRO A 55 3.31 -13.24 -9.68
N GLY A 56 4.03 -14.06 -8.93
CA GLY A 56 5.07 -14.91 -9.44
C GLY A 56 4.72 -16.38 -9.22
N GLU A 57 5.71 -17.18 -8.85
CA GLU A 57 5.53 -18.62 -8.65
C GLU A 57 4.73 -18.91 -7.37
N ASN A 58 3.74 -19.82 -7.46
CA ASN A 58 2.85 -20.20 -6.35
C ASN A 58 2.14 -19.02 -5.64
N VAL A 59 1.90 -17.94 -6.39
CA VAL A 59 1.19 -16.76 -5.92
C VAL A 59 0.12 -16.38 -6.93
N MET A 60 -1.10 -16.16 -6.45
CA MET A 60 -2.22 -15.68 -7.26
C MET A 60 -2.68 -14.30 -6.83
N ARG A 61 -3.40 -13.63 -7.75
CA ARG A 61 -3.96 -12.30 -7.57
C ARG A 61 -5.48 -12.40 -7.41
N GLY A 62 -6.00 -11.84 -6.33
CA GLY A 62 -7.45 -11.69 -6.10
C GLY A 62 -8.07 -10.56 -6.92
N SER A 63 -9.39 -10.38 -6.79
CA SER A 63 -10.14 -9.33 -7.49
C SER A 63 -9.78 -7.91 -7.03
N ASP A 64 -9.35 -7.73 -5.78
CA ASP A 64 -8.94 -6.46 -5.20
C ASP A 64 -7.42 -6.20 -5.34
N ASP A 65 -6.76 -6.89 -6.26
CA ASP A 65 -5.30 -6.93 -6.49
C ASP A 65 -4.46 -7.49 -5.33
N THR A 66 -5.10 -8.08 -4.30
CA THR A 66 -4.38 -8.75 -3.21
C THR A 66 -3.62 -9.96 -3.73
N LEU A 67 -2.37 -10.12 -3.31
CA LEU A 67 -1.58 -11.31 -3.57
C LEU A 67 -1.68 -12.30 -2.42
N PHE A 68 -1.94 -13.57 -2.74
CA PHE A 68 -2.02 -14.66 -1.78
C PHE A 68 -1.21 -15.88 -2.26
N ALA A 69 -0.69 -16.65 -1.31
CA ALA A 69 0.07 -17.87 -1.58
C ALA A 69 -0.89 -19.01 -1.98
N THR A 70 -0.54 -19.79 -2.99
CA THR A 70 -1.30 -21.01 -3.36
C THR A 70 -0.72 -22.29 -2.79
N ALA A 71 0.55 -22.25 -2.37
CA ALA A 71 1.26 -23.37 -1.76
C ALA A 71 2.00 -22.90 -0.50
N ASP A 72 2.31 -23.85 0.37
CA ASP A 72 3.17 -23.62 1.54
C ASP A 72 4.63 -23.45 1.10
N GLY A 73 5.39 -22.56 1.75
CA GLY A 73 6.80 -22.38 1.44
C GLY A 73 7.38 -21.07 1.93
N ILE A 74 8.57 -20.73 1.47
CA ILE A 74 9.24 -19.47 1.77
C ILE A 74 8.91 -18.41 0.73
N LEU A 75 8.45 -17.26 1.21
CA LEU A 75 8.17 -16.09 0.38
C LEU A 75 9.47 -15.38 -0.03
N ARG A 76 9.65 -15.13 -1.33
CA ARG A 76 10.74 -14.34 -1.89
C ARG A 76 10.26 -13.28 -2.85
N PHE A 77 10.70 -12.05 -2.66
CA PHE A 77 10.48 -10.95 -3.58
C PHE A 77 11.66 -10.83 -4.55
N THR A 78 11.38 -10.92 -5.85
CA THR A 78 12.39 -10.81 -6.90
C THR A 78 12.10 -9.61 -7.78
N THR A 79 13.13 -9.00 -8.36
CA THR A 79 12.98 -7.95 -9.37
C THR A 79 13.45 -8.51 -10.71
N LYS A 80 12.60 -8.46 -11.74
CA LYS A 80 12.90 -9.02 -13.07
C LYS A 80 12.77 -7.98 -14.18
N GLY A 81 13.67 -8.07 -15.16
CA GLY A 81 13.67 -7.28 -16.41
C GLY A 81 14.24 -5.86 -16.30
N LYS A 82 14.50 -5.23 -17.46
CA LYS A 82 15.01 -3.84 -17.54
C LYS A 82 14.05 -2.79 -16.94
N GLY A 83 12.77 -3.12 -16.78
CA GLY A 83 11.75 -2.24 -16.21
C GLY A 83 11.57 -2.33 -14.69
N GLY A 84 12.40 -3.12 -13.99
CA GLY A 84 12.40 -3.17 -12.51
C GLY A 84 11.09 -3.69 -11.88
N LYS A 85 10.33 -4.54 -12.58
CA LYS A 85 9.07 -5.09 -12.07
C LYS A 85 9.35 -6.06 -10.92
N LYS A 86 8.63 -5.90 -9.82
CA LYS A 86 8.75 -6.74 -8.62
C LYS A 86 7.76 -7.89 -8.67
N PHE A 87 8.18 -9.08 -8.27
CA PHE A 87 7.39 -10.31 -8.25
C PHE A 87 7.45 -10.94 -6.87
N ALA A 88 6.34 -11.51 -6.41
CA ALA A 88 6.29 -12.33 -5.21
C ALA A 88 6.25 -13.81 -5.63
N ASN A 89 7.23 -14.60 -5.18
CA ASN A 89 7.31 -16.03 -5.41
C ASN A 89 7.25 -16.77 -4.07
N VAL A 90 6.63 -17.93 -4.04
CA VAL A 90 6.69 -18.86 -2.89
C VAL A 90 7.39 -20.13 -3.34
N TYR A 91 8.55 -20.40 -2.74
CA TYR A 91 9.34 -21.60 -3.01
C TYR A 91 9.10 -22.64 -1.92
N GLN A 92 8.82 -23.87 -2.32
CA GLN A 92 8.74 -24.99 -1.39
C GLN A 92 10.15 -25.33 -0.93
N GLU A 93 10.41 -25.31 0.38
CA GLU A 93 11.62 -25.94 0.90
C GLU A 93 11.34 -27.43 1.08
N GLU A 94 12.12 -28.25 0.40
CA GLU A 94 12.20 -29.67 0.73
C GLU A 94 12.82 -29.80 2.12
N LYS A 95 12.05 -30.33 3.08
CA LYS A 95 12.60 -30.69 4.39
C LYS A 95 13.65 -31.78 4.16
N VAL A 96 14.92 -31.41 4.27
CA VAL A 96 15.99 -32.39 4.46
C VAL A 96 15.79 -32.95 5.86
N GLU A 97 15.20 -34.15 5.96
CA GLU A 97 15.15 -34.90 7.20
C GLU A 97 16.59 -35.16 7.64
N LEU A 98 17.03 -34.49 8.72
CA LEU A 98 18.19 -34.97 9.46
C LEU A 98 17.74 -36.20 10.24
N ALA A 99 18.25 -37.35 9.79
CA ALA A 99 18.17 -38.64 10.45
C ALA A 99 18.73 -38.61 11.87
#